data_AF-X1GN31-F1
#
_entry.id   AF-X1GN31-F1
#
_cell.length_a   1.000
_cell.length_b   1.000
_cell.length_c   1.000
_cell.angle_alpha   90.00
_cell.angle_beta   90.00
_cell.angle_gamma   90.00
#
_symmetry.space_group_name_H-M   'P 1'
#
loop_
_entity.id
_entity.type
_entity.pdbx_description
1 polymer ?
#
loop_
_entity_poly.entity_id
_entity_poly.type
_entity_poly.pdbx_seq_one_letter_code
_entity_poly.pdbx_strand_id
1 'polypeptide(L)'
;LPLGYLVFKSGYIPRILGILLMIGWFGYMLEFFTFFLFPDFNAAIEPVFTITGIGEFLLVLWLLIKGVNVEQWKKRALESA
;
A
#
# COMPACT_ATOMS: atom_id res chain seq x y z
N LEU A 1 -3.86 -0.40 -5.33
CA LEU A 1 -4.44 0.95 -5.56
C LEU A 1 -5.61 1.33 -4.64
N PRO A 2 -6.78 0.64 -4.63
CA PRO A 2 -7.96 1.12 -3.90
C PRO A 2 -7.71 1.24 -2.39
N LEU A 3 -7.00 0.28 -1.81
CA LEU A 3 -6.67 0.28 -0.38
C LEU A 3 -5.69 1.41 -0.01
N GLY A 4 -4.60 1.59 -0.77
CA GLY A 4 -3.65 2.70 -0.56
C GLY A 4 -4.31 4.08 -0.73
N TYR A 5 -5.18 4.22 -1.73
CA TYR A 5 -5.96 5.45 -1.95
C TYR A 5 -6.96 5.71 -0.82
N LEU A 6 -7.64 4.68 -0.32
CA LEU A 6 -8.52 4.79 0.84
C LEU A 6 -7.74 5.17 2.10
N VAL A 7 -6.55 4.62 2.33
CA VAL A 7 -5.67 5.01 3.45
C VAL A 7 -5.27 6.48 3.32
N PHE A 8 -4.88 6.92 2.12
CA PHE A 8 -4.51 8.32 1.86
C PHE A 8 -5.70 9.28 2.05
N LYS A 9 -6.88 8.91 1.54
CA LYS A 9 -8.09 9.73 1.59
C LYS A 9 -8.76 9.71 2.96
N SER A 10 -8.75 8.59 3.67
CA SER A 10 -9.43 8.41 4.96
C SER A 10 -8.81 9.26 6.07
N GLY A 11 -7.49 9.41 6.07
CA GLY A 11 -6.76 10.22 7.04
C GLY A 11 -6.71 9.61 8.45
N TYR A 12 -7.36 8.47 8.69
CA TYR A 12 -7.34 7.77 9.99
C TYR A 12 -6.02 7.01 10.24
N ILE A 13 -5.29 6.73 9.15
CA ILE A 13 -4.01 6.00 9.09
C ILE A 13 -2.99 6.94 8.42
N PRO A 14 -1.69 6.87 8.76
CA PRO A 14 -0.66 7.72 8.15
C PRO A 14 -0.70 7.67 6.62
N ARG A 15 -0.76 8.84 5.99
CA ARG A 15 -0.73 8.99 4.53
C ARG A 15 0.51 8.36 3.89
N ILE A 16 1.62 8.34 4.63
CA ILE A 16 2.89 7.72 4.20
C ILE A 16 2.70 6.23 3.87
N LEU A 17 1.91 5.51 4.68
CA LEU A 17 1.60 4.09 4.42
C LEU A 17 0.74 3.93 3.16
N GLY A 18 -0.22 4.84 2.95
CA GLY A 18 -1.03 4.86 1.73
C GLY A 18 -0.18 5.07 0.47
N ILE A 19 0.84 5.95 0.53
CA ILE A 19 1.78 6.18 -0.57
C ILE A 19 2.66 4.96 -0.80
N LEU A 20 3.20 4.34 0.25
CA LEU A 20 3.99 3.11 0.13
C LEU A 20 3.20 1.98 -0.54
N LEU A 21 1.92 1.84 -0.20
CA LEU A 21 1.03 0.86 -0.82
C LEU A 21 0.76 1.15 -2.30
N MET A 22 0.66 2.42 -2.67
CA MET A 22 0.51 2.80 -4.07
C MET A 22 1.79 2.50 -4.85
N ILE A 23 2.97 2.79 -4.28
CA ILE A 23 4.27 2.46 -4.87
C ILE A 23 4.43 0.94 -5.00
N GLY A 24 4.08 0.17 -3.97
CA GLY A 24 4.12 -1.29 -4.02
C GLY A 24 3.26 -1.87 -5.14
N TRP A 25 2.06 -1.33 -5.32
CA TRP A 25 1.18 -1.71 -6.44
C TRP A 25 1.80 -1.43 -7.82
N PHE A 26 2.47 -0.29 -7.99
CA PHE A 26 3.21 0.00 -9.23
C PHE A 26 4.39 -0.96 -9.44
N GLY A 27 5.05 -1.36 -8.35
CA GLY A 27 6.09 -2.39 -8.36
C GLY A 27 5.59 -3.71 -8.93
N TYR A 28 4.49 -4.25 -8.39
CA TYR A 28 3.86 -5.46 -8.91
C TYR A 28 3.40 -5.33 -10.37
N MET A 29 2.92 -4.15 -10.78
CA MET A 29 2.52 -3.94 -12.17
C MET A 29 3.73 -4.05 -13.10
N LEU A 30 4.86 -3.44 -12.73
CA LEU A 30 6.11 -3.54 -13.49
C LEU A 30 6.68 -4.96 -13.48
N GLU A 31 6.54 -5.70 -12.39
CA GLU A 31 6.90 -7.12 -12.31
C GLU A 31 6.11 -7.94 -13.31
N PHE A 32 4.80 -7.73 -13.38
CA PHE A 32 3.94 -8.41 -14.35
C PHE A 32 4.35 -8.10 -15.79
N PHE A 33 4.63 -6.82 -16.11
CA PHE A 33 5.11 -6.44 -17.45
C PHE A 33 6.48 -7.04 -17.77
N THR A 34 7.41 -7.08 -16.81
CA THR A 34 8.75 -7.65 -17.03
C THR A 34 8.71 -9.17 -17.15
N PHE A 35 7.92 -9.85 -16.33
CA PHE A 35 7.66 -11.29 -16.46
C PHE A 35 7.04 -11.64 -17.82
N PHE A 36 6.10 -10.83 -18.31
CA PHE A 36 5.39 -11.10 -19.56
C PHE A 36 6.20 -10.76 -20.82
N LEU A 37 6.95 -9.65 -20.84
CA LEU A 37 7.72 -9.23 -22.01
C LEU A 37 9.14 -9.82 -22.05
N PHE A 38 9.79 -9.99 -20.90
CA PHE A 38 11.20 -10.40 -20.82
C PHE A 38 11.44 -11.36 -19.64
N PRO A 39 11.05 -12.64 -19.77
CA PRO A 39 11.21 -13.64 -18.71
C PRO A 39 12.68 -13.86 -18.31
N ASP A 40 13.63 -13.71 -19.24
CA ASP A 40 15.07 -13.87 -18.96
C ASP A 40 15.65 -12.75 -18.07
N PHE A 41 15.05 -11.55 -18.10
CA PHE A 41 15.46 -10.44 -17.22
C PHE A 41 14.85 -10.55 -15.82
N ASN A 42 13.81 -11.35 -15.65
CA ASN A 42 13.05 -11.44 -14.40
C ASN A 42 13.94 -11.81 -13.21
N ALA A 43 14.88 -12.75 -13.38
CA ALA A 43 15.78 -13.21 -12.32
C ALA A 43 16.68 -12.11 -11.74
N ALA A 44 16.96 -11.03 -12.48
CA ALA A 44 17.80 -9.92 -12.00
C ALA A 44 17.01 -8.85 -11.22
N ILE A 45 15.69 -8.79 -11.40
CA ILE A 45 14.80 -7.76 -10.85
C ILE A 45 13.87 -8.31 -9.76
N GLU A 46 13.75 -9.63 -9.65
CA GLU A 46 13.02 -10.37 -8.61
C GLU A 46 13.29 -9.87 -7.16
N PRO A 47 14.54 -9.55 -6.77
CA PRO A 47 14.81 -9.02 -5.43
C PRO A 47 14.23 -7.62 -5.20
N VAL A 48 14.16 -6.81 -6.25
CA VAL A 48 13.62 -5.44 -6.18
C VAL A 48 12.10 -5.48 -6.02
N PHE A 49 11.44 -6.44 -6.67
CA PHE A 49 10.00 -6.63 -6.55
C PHE A 49 9.59 -7.25 -5.22
N THR A 50 10.40 -8.14 -4.64
CA THR A 50 10.15 -8.68 -3.29
C THR A 50 10.05 -7.55 -2.23
N ILE A 51 10.78 -6.46 -2.41
CA ILE A 51 10.76 -5.28 -1.53
C ILE A 51 9.46 -4.47 -1.69
N THR A 52 8.74 -4.61 -2.81
CA THR A 52 7.52 -3.81 -3.08
C THR A 52 6.35 -4.19 -2.16
N GLY A 53 6.35 -5.39 -1.58
CA GLY A 53 5.39 -5.83 -0.56
C GLY A 53 5.59 -5.22 0.83
N ILE A 54 6.69 -4.48 1.06
CA ILE A 54 6.97 -3.83 2.36
C ILE A 54 5.87 -2.82 2.74
N GLY A 55 5.20 -2.21 1.76
CA GLY A 55 4.08 -1.30 2.02
C GLY A 55 2.91 -1.96 2.75
N GLU A 56 2.58 -3.20 2.39
CA GLU A 56 1.53 -3.97 3.05
C GLU A 56 1.97 -4.43 4.43
N PHE A 57 3.22 -4.87 4.55
CA PHE A 57 3.79 -5.30 5.82
C PHE A 57 3.84 -4.15 6.85
N LEU A 58 4.27 -2.97 6.43
CA LEU A 58 4.28 -1.76 7.26
C LEU A 58 2.87 -1.31 7.65
N LEU A 59 1.89 -1.46 6.76
CA LEU A 59 0.50 -1.16 7.09
C LEU A 59 -0.04 -2.11 8.16
N VAL A 60 0.18 -3.41 8.01
CA VAL A 60 -0.24 -4.42 9.00
C VAL A 60 0.44 -4.16 10.35
N LEU A 61 1.75 -3.90 10.34
CA LEU A 61 2.51 -3.60 11.56
C LEU A 61 1.99 -2.33 12.24
N TRP A 62 1.68 -1.28 11.48
CA TRP A 62 1.10 -0.06 12.02
C TRP A 62 -0.27 -0.29 12.67
N LEU A 63 -1.14 -1.04 12.00
CA LEU A 63 -2.45 -1.38 12.53
C LEU A 63 -2.36 -2.23 13.81
N LEU A 64 -1.37 -3.12 13.90
CA LEU A 64 -1.08 -3.90 15.10
C LEU A 64 -0.61 -3.04 16.28
N ILE A 65 0.27 -2.08 16.04
CA ILE A 65 0.88 -1.27 17.11
C ILE A 65 -0.02 -0.12 17.54
N LYS A 66 -0.50 0.67 16.57
CA LYS A 66 -1.19 1.95 16.84
C LYS A 66 -2.68 1.93 16.49
N GLY A 67 -3.08 1.06 15.57
CA GLY A 67 -4.45 0.99 15.08
C GLY A 67 -4.88 2.25 14.31
N VAL A 68 -6.18 2.51 14.34
CA VAL A 68 -6.87 3.56 13.56
C VAL A 68 -7.28 4.71 14.49
N ASN A 69 -7.17 5.96 14.03
CA ASN A 69 -7.67 7.10 14.79
C ASN A 69 -9.21 7.10 14.85
N VAL A 70 -9.77 6.60 15.96
CA VAL A 70 -11.21 6.43 16.18
C VAL A 70 -11.97 7.75 16.22
N GLU A 71 -11.38 8.82 16.76
CA GLU A 71 -11.99 10.16 16.82
C GLU A 71 -12.25 10.71 15.42
N GLN A 72 -11.24 10.65 14.55
CA GLN A 72 -11.38 11.08 13.16
C GLN A 72 -12.35 10.19 12.37
N TRP A 73 -12.37 8.88 12.64
CA TRP A 73 -13.31 7.94 12.03
C TRP A 73 -14.76 8.26 12.40
N LYS A 74 -15.06 8.48 13.68
CA LYS A 74 -16.40 8.88 14.15
C LYS A 74 -16.86 10.20 13.53
N LYS A 75 -15.98 11.19 13.45
CA LYS A 75 -16.30 12.50 12.86
C LYS A 75 -16.75 12.37 11.40
N ARG A 76 -16.03 11.59 10.60
CA ARG A 76 -16.41 11.35 9.19
C ARG A 76 -17.66 10.49 9.03
N ALA A 77 -17.87 9.51 9.92
CA ALA A 77 -19.09 8.71 9.92
C ALA A 77 -20.33 9.58 10.21
N LEU A 78 -20.19 10.58 11.09
CA LEU A 78 -21.23 11.58 11.37
C LEU A 78 -21.43 12.58 10.22
N GLU A 79 -20.38 13.01 9.52
CA GLU A 79 -20.49 13.90 8.35
C GLU A 79 -21.13 13.22 7.11
N SER A 80 -21.13 11.89 7.07
CA SER A 80 -21.68 11.10 5.96
C SER A 80 -23.10 10.59 6.22
N ALA A 81 -23.67 10.91 7.39
CA ALA A 81 -25.03 10.55 7.82
C ALA A 81 -25.99 11.72 7.62
#